data_AF-A0A945PRM2-F1
#
_entry.id   AF-A0A945PRM2-F1
#
_cell.length_a   1.000
_cell.length_b   1.000
_cell.length_c   1.000
_cell.angle_alpha   90.00
_cell.angle_beta   90.00
_cell.angle_gamma   90.00
#
_symmetry.space_group_name_H-M   'P 1'
#
loop_
_entity.id
_entity.type
_entity.pdbx_description
1 polymer ?
#
loop_
_entity_poly.entity_id
_entity_poly.type
_entity_poly.pdbx_seq_one_letter_code
_entity_poly.pdbx_strand_id
1 'polypeptide(L)'
;MPSEGKTMLSFNLARVAAASGQRVLLLDGDLRRPRIHKSLGIPNDMSLIEVLNGDVQLDEACHEDTNTGLLILTGKIIHANPLDLLNSDRMRAFITEVRG
;
A
#
# COMPACT_ATOMS: atom_id res chain seq x y z
N MET A 1 -0.90 -18.02 4.84
CA MET A 1 0.34 -18.70 4.43
C MET A 1 1.47 -17.68 4.31
N PRO A 2 2.41 -17.62 5.27
CA PRO A 2 3.63 -16.83 5.13
C PRO A 2 4.49 -17.40 3.99
N SER A 3 5.13 -16.53 3.21
CA SER A 3 6.26 -16.86 2.30
C SER A 3 5.99 -17.49 0.92
N GLU A 4 4.76 -17.56 0.41
CA GLU A 4 4.48 -18.06 -0.97
C GLU A 4 4.78 -17.03 -2.09
N GLY A 5 5.55 -15.97 -1.82
CA GLY A 5 5.79 -14.94 -2.83
C GLY A 5 4.57 -14.06 -3.17
N LYS A 6 3.51 -14.07 -2.34
CA LYS A 6 2.29 -13.26 -2.56
C LYS A 6 2.60 -11.77 -2.77
N THR A 7 3.46 -11.19 -1.95
CA THR A 7 3.88 -9.78 -2.11
C THR A 7 4.54 -9.54 -3.47
N MET A 8 5.43 -10.45 -3.91
CA MET A 8 6.09 -10.35 -5.22
C MET A 8 5.09 -10.53 -6.37
N LEU A 9 4.12 -11.44 -6.22
CA LEU A 9 3.07 -11.65 -7.20
C LEU A 9 2.17 -10.40 -7.31
N SER A 10 1.68 -9.87 -6.18
CA SER A 10 0.86 -8.66 -6.15
C SER A 10 1.60 -7.45 -6.73
N PHE A 11 2.89 -7.29 -6.41
CA PHE A 11 3.72 -6.24 -6.98
C PHE A 11 3.86 -6.36 -8.49
N ASN A 12 4.27 -7.54 -9.00
CA ASN A 12 4.44 -7.72 -10.43
C ASN A 12 3.12 -7.63 -11.20
N LEU A 13 2.01 -8.11 -10.63
CA LEU A 13 0.69 -7.95 -11.24
C LEU A 13 0.30 -6.48 -11.35
N ALA A 14 0.45 -5.71 -10.27
CA ALA A 14 0.16 -4.27 -10.27
C ALA A 14 1.04 -3.53 -11.27
N ARG A 15 2.33 -3.89 -11.35
CA ARG A 15 3.29 -3.27 -12.26
C ARG A 15 2.99 -3.57 -13.73
N VAL A 16 2.57 -4.79 -14.06
CA VAL A 16 2.13 -5.15 -15.43
C VAL A 16 0.83 -4.42 -15.79
N ALA A 17 -0.11 -4.32 -14.86
CA ALA A 17 -1.34 -3.55 -15.06
C ALA A 17 -1.03 -2.06 -15.33
N ALA A 18 -0.17 -1.45 -14.52
CA ALA A 18 0.27 -0.07 -14.72
C ALA A 18 0.99 0.13 -16.06
N ALA A 19 1.91 -0.76 -16.41
CA ALA A 19 2.61 -0.75 -17.70
C ALA A 19 1.66 -0.90 -18.91
N SER A 20 0.47 -1.47 -18.73
CA SER A 20 -0.58 -1.54 -19.75
C SER A 20 -1.44 -0.27 -19.87
N GLY A 21 -1.09 0.78 -19.11
CA GLY A 21 -1.77 2.08 -19.14
C GLY A 21 -2.90 2.23 -18.11
N GLN A 22 -3.05 1.28 -17.17
CA GLN A 22 -4.04 1.40 -16.11
C GLN A 22 -3.53 2.31 -14.99
N ARG A 23 -4.43 3.12 -14.39
CA ARG A 23 -4.13 3.80 -13.12
C ARG A 23 -4.17 2.76 -12.00
N VAL A 24 -3.03 2.49 -11.37
CA VAL A 24 -2.91 1.44 -10.36
C VAL A 24 -2.28 1.99 -9.09
N LEU A 25 -2.94 1.71 -7.96
CA LEU A 25 -2.39 1.87 -6.62
C LEU A 25 -2.22 0.50 -5.98
N LEU A 26 -1.00 0.15 -5.58
CA LEU A 26 -0.69 -1.03 -4.80
C LEU A 26 -0.57 -0.68 -3.32
N LEU A 27 -1.42 -1.30 -2.51
CA LEU A 27 -1.47 -1.11 -1.07
C LEU A 27 -0.90 -2.32 -0.32
N ASP A 28 0.10 -2.11 0.55
CA ASP A 28 0.56 -3.17 1.47
C ASP A 28 -0.35 -3.26 2.71
N GLY A 29 -1.39 -4.07 2.58
CA GLY A 29 -2.36 -4.34 3.64
C GLY A 29 -1.91 -5.39 4.67
N ASP A 30 -0.72 -5.99 4.55
CA ASP A 30 -0.22 -6.91 5.59
C ASP A 30 0.46 -6.13 6.72
N LEU A 31 -0.35 -5.60 7.63
CA LEU A 31 0.13 -4.82 8.78
C LEU A 31 0.74 -5.68 9.89
N ARG A 32 0.66 -7.02 9.77
CA ARG A 32 1.37 -7.93 10.69
C ARG A 32 2.83 -8.07 10.31
N ARG A 33 3.09 -8.17 9.00
CA ARG A 33 4.43 -8.39 8.45
C ARG A 33 4.60 -7.65 7.12
N PRO A 34 4.56 -6.30 7.10
CA PRO A 34 4.69 -5.54 5.87
C PRO A 34 6.06 -5.80 5.25
N ARG A 35 6.08 -6.08 3.95
CA ARG A 35 7.31 -6.49 3.25
C ARG A 35 7.62 -5.67 2.02
N ILE A 36 6.65 -4.96 1.45
CA ILE A 36 6.86 -4.32 0.15
C ILE A 36 7.99 -3.31 0.20
N HIS A 37 8.05 -2.51 1.29
CA HIS A 37 9.06 -1.48 1.47
C HIS A 37 10.48 -2.07 1.48
N LYS A 38 10.68 -3.22 2.16
CA LYS A 38 11.96 -3.94 2.18
C LYS A 38 12.31 -4.55 0.83
N SER A 39 11.33 -5.14 0.15
CA SER A 39 11.54 -5.76 -1.16
C SER A 39 11.95 -4.74 -2.23
N LEU A 40 11.45 -3.51 -2.12
CA LEU A 40 11.70 -2.44 -3.09
C LEU A 40 12.79 -1.46 -2.66
N GLY A 41 13.29 -1.54 -1.41
CA GLY A 41 14.28 -0.61 -0.89
C GLY A 41 13.74 0.82 -0.70
N ILE A 42 12.43 0.97 -0.48
CA ILE A 42 11.76 2.25 -0.24
C ILE A 42 11.48 2.44 1.26
N PRO A 43 11.44 3.68 1.76
CA PRO A 43 11.05 3.95 3.15
C PRO A 43 9.58 3.60 3.41
N ASN A 44 9.20 3.49 4.68
CA ASN A 44 7.82 3.30 5.10
C ASN A 44 7.43 4.22 6.28
N ASP A 45 8.10 5.37 6.39
CA ASP A 45 7.83 6.37 7.42
C ASP A 45 6.47 7.03 7.21
N MET A 46 6.13 7.29 5.94
CA MET A 46 4.82 7.74 5.46
C MET A 46 4.11 6.53 4.85
N SER A 47 3.24 5.88 5.63
CA SER A 47 2.57 4.65 5.23
C SER A 47 1.05 4.81 5.23
N LEU A 48 0.34 3.73 4.91
CA LEU A 48 -1.11 3.63 5.07
C LEU A 48 -1.58 4.10 6.45
N ILE A 49 -0.79 3.91 7.51
CA ILE A 49 -1.19 4.31 8.87
C ILE A 49 -1.25 5.82 9.00
N GLU A 50 -0.21 6.52 8.57
CA GLU A 50 -0.12 7.98 8.61
C GLU A 50 -1.19 8.62 7.71
N VAL A 51 -1.46 8.04 6.53
CA VAL A 51 -2.56 8.48 5.65
C VAL A 51 -3.92 8.31 6.34
N LEU A 52 -4.19 7.14 6.93
CA LEU A 52 -5.47 6.88 7.62
C LEU A 52 -5.67 7.69 8.91
N ASN A 53 -4.60 8.21 9.50
CA ASN A 53 -4.68 9.14 10.62
C ASN A 53 -4.88 10.59 10.17
N GLY A 54 -4.64 10.89 8.89
CA GLY A 54 -4.61 12.25 8.36
C GLY A 54 -3.30 13.00 8.66
N ASP A 55 -2.25 12.27 9.04
CA ASP A 55 -0.94 12.83 9.37
C ASP A 55 -0.18 13.28 8.10
N VAL A 56 -0.43 12.62 6.96
CA VAL A 56 0.24 12.84 5.68
C VAL A 56 -0.78 12.68 4.55
N GLN A 57 -0.65 13.46 3.47
CA GLN A 57 -1.51 13.32 2.29
C GLN A 57 -1.16 12.06 1.49
N LEU A 58 -2.12 11.52 0.73
CA LEU A 58 -1.92 10.28 -0.03
C LEU A 58 -0.81 10.42 -1.10
N ASP A 59 -0.76 11.55 -1.78
CA ASP A 59 0.23 11.86 -2.81
C ASP A 59 1.66 11.94 -2.23
N GLU A 60 1.80 12.53 -1.04
CA GLU A 60 3.07 12.60 -0.30
C GLU A 60 3.54 11.22 0.19
N ALA A 61 2.61 10.34 0.56
CA ALA A 61 2.92 9.00 1.08
C ALA A 61 3.15 7.94 -0.01
N CYS A 62 2.75 8.22 -1.26
CA CYS A 62 2.90 7.26 -2.36
C CYS A 62 4.32 7.28 -2.93
N HIS A 63 4.84 6.07 -3.18
CA HIS A 63 6.03 5.89 -4.01
C HIS A 63 5.62 5.54 -5.45
N GLU A 64 6.18 6.25 -6.43
CA GLU A 64 5.93 5.98 -7.84
C GLU A 64 7.05 5.11 -8.46
N ASP A 65 6.69 4.02 -9.12
CA ASP A 65 7.58 3.37 -10.10
C ASP A 65 7.54 4.17 -11.40
N THR A 66 8.51 5.05 -11.59
CA THR A 66 8.61 5.98 -12.73
C THR A 66 8.64 5.30 -14.10
N ASN A 67 8.91 3.98 -14.17
CA ASN A 67 8.90 3.24 -15.43
C ASN A 67 7.49 2.85 -15.88
N THR A 68 6.55 2.73 -14.93
CA THR A 68 5.21 2.20 -15.18
C THR A 68 4.08 3.11 -14.71
N GLY A 69 4.36 4.12 -13.89
CA GLY A 69 3.36 4.96 -13.23
C GLY A 69 2.60 4.24 -12.11
N LEU A 70 3.08 3.08 -11.66
CA LEU A 70 2.50 2.37 -10.51
C LEU A 70 2.74 3.18 -9.23
N LEU A 71 1.66 3.52 -8.53
CA LEU A 71 1.73 4.09 -7.18
C LEU A 71 1.74 2.97 -6.15
N ILE A 72 2.54 3.15 -5.10
CA ILE A 72 2.76 2.16 -4.05
C ILE A 72 2.60 2.86 -2.69
N LEU A 73 1.59 2.43 -1.94
CA LEU A 73 1.40 2.85 -0.56
C LEU A 73 1.85 1.73 0.37
N THR A 74 2.88 2.01 1.16
CA THR A 74 3.49 1.02 2.05
C THR A 74 2.63 0.78 3.29
N GLY A 75 2.87 -0.34 3.95
CA GLY A 75 2.30 -0.69 5.24
C GLY A 75 3.35 -0.59 6.35
N LYS A 76 2.86 -0.53 7.58
CA LYS A 76 3.70 -0.46 8.78
C LYS A 76 3.18 -1.40 9.86
N ILE A 77 4.09 -1.92 10.67
CA ILE A 77 3.71 -2.72 11.82
C ILE A 77 3.01 -1.79 12.80
N ILE A 78 1.82 -2.19 13.25
CA ILE A 78 1.05 -1.45 14.24
C ILE A 78 0.99 -2.21 15.57
N HIS A 79 0.85 -1.48 16.67
CA HIS A 79 0.66 -2.06 18.00
C HIS A 79 -0.77 -2.57 18.24
N ALA A 80 -1.76 -1.97 17.58
CA ALA A 80 -3.16 -2.39 17.66
C ALA A 80 -3.44 -3.63 16.79
N ASN A 81 -4.63 -4.22 16.91
CA ASN A 81 -5.04 -5.33 16.06
C ASN A 81 -5.23 -4.87 14.60
N PRO A 82 -4.54 -5.45 13.62
CA PRO A 82 -4.71 -5.12 12.20
C PRO A 82 -6.14 -5.23 11.68
N LEU A 83 -6.94 -6.17 12.21
CA LEU A 83 -8.31 -6.34 11.76
C LEU A 83 -9.19 -5.12 12.11
N ASP A 84 -8.93 -4.48 13.25
CA ASP A 84 -9.71 -3.31 13.67
C ASP A 84 -9.43 -2.14 12.73
N LEU A 85 -8.17 -1.96 12.31
CA LEU A 85 -7.83 -0.95 11.31
C LEU A 85 -8.46 -1.25 9.95
N LEU A 86 -8.31 -2.48 9.45
CA LEU A 86 -8.84 -2.88 8.14
C LEU A 86 -10.37 -2.78 8.07
N ASN A 87 -11.07 -2.98 9.20
CA ASN A 87 -12.52 -2.90 9.29
C ASN A 87 -13.05 -1.50 9.63
N SER A 88 -12.17 -0.57 10.01
CA SER A 88 -12.55 0.77 10.46
C SER A 88 -13.20 1.63 9.37
N ASP A 89 -14.02 2.59 9.80
CA ASP A 89 -14.70 3.52 8.88
C ASP A 89 -13.72 4.36 8.07
N ARG A 90 -12.57 4.73 8.65
CA ARG A 90 -11.49 5.42 7.92
C ARG A 90 -10.90 4.58 6.79
N MET A 91 -10.71 3.27 6.97
CA MET A 91 -10.26 2.40 5.88
C MET A 91 -11.33 2.30 4.78
N ARG A 92 -12.61 2.22 5.16
CA ARG A 92 -13.72 2.21 4.19
C ARG A 92 -13.79 3.51 3.39
N ALA A 93 -13.63 4.65 4.06
CA ALA A 93 -13.58 5.96 3.43
C ALA A 93 -12.39 6.05 2.46
N PHE A 94 -11.20 5.66 2.92
CA PHE A 94 -9.98 5.64 2.10
C PHE A 94 -10.15 4.79 0.83
N ILE A 95 -10.64 3.55 0.95
CA ILE A 95 -10.87 2.69 -0.22
C ILE A 95 -11.91 3.29 -1.18
N THR A 96 -12.88 4.06 -0.67
CA THR A 96 -13.87 4.74 -1.50
C THR A 96 -13.25 5.92 -2.25
N GLU A 97 -12.40 6.69 -1.56
CA GLU A 97 -11.67 7.82 -2.13
C GLU A 97 -10.75 7.39 -3.27
N VAL A 98 -9.92 6.36 -3.08
CA VAL A 98 -8.93 5.93 -4.08
C VAL A 98 -9.52 5.14 -5.26
N ARG A 99 -10.83 4.87 -5.25
CA ARG A 99 -11.54 4.21 -6.35
C ARG A 99 -12.13 5.19 -7.37
N GLY A 100 -12.26 6.47 -7.03
CA GLY A 100 -12.68 7.53 -7.95
C GLY A 100 -11.54 7.97 -8.86
#